data_AF-R0KZR3-F1
#
_entry.id   AF-R0KZR3-F1
#
_cell.length_a   1.000
_cell.length_b   1.000
_cell.length_c   1.000
_cell.angle_alpha   90.00
_cell.angle_beta   90.00
_cell.angle_gamma   90.00
#
_symmetry.space_group_name_H-M   'P 1'
#
loop_
_entity.id
_entity.type
_entity.pdbx_description
1 polymer ?
#
loop_
_entity_poly.entity_id
_entity_poly.type
_entity_poly.pdbx_seq_one_letter_code
_entity_poly.pdbx_strand_id
1 'polypeptide(L)'
;KVPIFTSMFSSLIHFPGYSLCLDSKDPVPPLIDRRWRGRAQQRLEALQQLALGQPSLQIPPIVYEDPEVSGRNRYKYFARPLIPSNMLLPPNVCYATEMIDPFILSATRDSKIFGPKLRTLGTQTDYRDGEAQTDPYSPEYVVPSGSVPELLTLAILTWGRGLPAGLAEVEMIERAREKRAWEATLPAMDNAAQIAKRRKMMDDMERKEWAFREQEIEKLQEIRLRVLKKLLLRQQEKQSELDAKRLDDHWQNHQKAKKEKMKKIQHDFVLMLRKLIAKRKNVMGKLERRDIIKEYTDFASQTYAPLSRIGYFPDNHSERFVVKNFYLNTFAGLCELEAALPHSVTQAKIKAPKPKHTTTKTGFVKRAARLEVQLALVHQALLEKKNKVEEPKKPLRFLKKIEKPVPRPPTPILEKPSV
;
A
#
# COMPACT_ATOMS: atom_id res chain seq x y z
N LYS A 1 45.74 15.23 25.09
CA LYS A 1 47.16 15.46 24.72
C LYS A 1 47.53 14.41 23.70
N VAL A 2 47.81 14.80 22.45
CA VAL A 2 48.13 13.88 21.35
C VAL A 2 49.65 13.58 21.40
N PRO A 3 50.09 12.32 21.26
CA PRO A 3 51.51 12.00 21.16
C PRO A 3 52.09 12.49 19.83
N ILE A 4 53.16 13.29 19.89
CA ILE A 4 53.92 13.71 18.71
C ILE A 4 54.91 12.59 18.40
N PHE A 5 54.68 11.85 17.32
CA PHE A 5 55.62 10.84 16.86
C PHE A 5 56.68 11.51 15.97
N THR A 6 57.94 11.43 16.38
CA THR A 6 59.09 11.91 15.60
C THR A 6 59.35 10.93 14.45
N SER A 7 58.97 11.29 13.22
CA SER A 7 59.39 10.57 12.02
C SER A 7 60.69 11.17 11.47
N MET A 8 61.52 10.38 10.79
CA MET A 8 62.85 10.81 10.32
C MET A 8 62.86 12.03 9.37
N PHE A 9 61.70 12.47 8.87
CA PHE A 9 61.56 13.60 7.94
C PHE A 9 60.89 14.84 8.54
N SER A 10 60.72 14.91 9.87
CA SER A 10 59.98 16.00 10.52
C SER A 10 60.77 17.30 10.77
N SER A 11 62.01 17.41 10.29
CA SER A 11 62.90 18.57 10.54
C SER A 11 63.40 19.23 9.25
N LEU A 12 62.51 19.57 8.32
CA LEU A 12 62.85 20.40 7.16
C LEU A 12 62.56 21.88 7.47
N ILE A 13 63.58 22.73 7.37
CA ILE A 13 63.53 24.17 7.74
C ILE A 13 62.47 24.93 6.93
N HIS A 14 62.17 24.50 5.71
CA HIS A 14 61.22 25.15 4.81
C HIS A 14 59.80 24.55 4.82
N PHE A 15 59.60 23.42 5.49
CA PHE A 15 58.29 22.74 5.59
C PHE A 15 58.05 22.27 7.02
N PRO A 16 57.47 23.12 7.89
CA PRO A 16 57.12 22.70 9.25
C PRO A 16 56.09 21.56 9.19
N GLY A 17 56.26 20.54 10.02
CA GLY A 17 55.31 19.44 10.13
C GLY A 17 53.95 19.93 10.64
N TYR A 18 52.89 19.70 9.87
CA TYR A 18 51.52 19.99 10.29
C TYR A 18 50.88 18.74 10.89
N SER A 19 50.45 18.82 12.15
CA SER A 19 49.58 17.79 12.76
C SER A 19 48.12 18.20 12.60
N LEU A 20 47.34 17.42 11.85
CA LEU A 20 45.89 17.59 11.74
C LEU A 20 45.21 17.03 12.99
N CYS A 21 44.67 17.90 13.84
CA CYS A 21 43.72 17.54 14.87
C CYS A 21 42.30 17.72 14.31
N LEU A 22 41.56 16.63 14.11
CA LEU A 22 40.12 16.71 13.94
C LEU A 22 39.52 17.05 15.31
N ASP A 23 39.10 18.30 15.47
CA ASP A 23 38.25 18.69 16.60
C ASP A 23 37.00 17.80 16.55
N SER A 24 36.73 17.03 17.60
CA SER A 24 35.51 16.24 17.75
C SER A 24 34.30 17.14 18.04
N LYS A 25 34.20 18.26 17.33
CA LYS A 25 33.03 19.13 17.36
C LYS A 25 32.07 18.57 16.32
N ASP A 26 30.98 18.03 16.85
CA ASP A 26 29.84 17.53 16.09
C ASP A 26 29.45 18.59 15.04
N PRO A 27 29.40 18.26 13.73
CA PRO A 27 29.13 19.24 12.67
C PRO A 27 27.68 19.73 12.65
N VAL A 28 26.86 19.27 13.61
CA VAL A 28 25.42 19.45 13.62
C VAL A 28 25.03 20.57 14.59
N PRO A 29 24.45 21.69 14.11
CA PRO A 29 23.97 22.78 14.94
C PRO A 29 23.03 22.35 16.07
N PRO A 30 23.04 23.03 17.23
CA PRO A 30 22.23 22.67 18.40
C PRO A 30 20.71 22.77 18.17
N LEU A 31 20.28 23.42 17.09
CA LEU A 31 18.87 23.59 16.71
C LEU A 31 18.26 22.32 16.07
N ILE A 32 19.09 21.35 15.67
CA ILE A 32 18.62 20.14 15.00
C ILE A 32 18.20 19.10 16.05
N ASP A 33 16.97 18.61 15.91
CA ASP A 33 16.33 17.72 16.86
C ASP A 33 17.05 16.36 16.92
N ARG A 34 17.84 16.14 17.98
CA ARG A 34 18.71 14.96 18.18
C ARG A 34 17.94 13.68 18.52
N ARG A 35 16.61 13.75 18.61
CA ARG A 35 15.73 12.62 18.98
C ARG A 35 15.61 11.60 17.86
N TRP A 36 15.88 11.99 16.62
CA TRP A 36 15.79 11.09 15.48
C TRP A 36 17.07 10.25 15.33
N ARG A 37 17.05 9.06 15.93
CA ARG A 37 18.12 8.06 15.94
C ARG A 37 18.13 7.10 14.73
N GLY A 38 17.39 7.46 13.69
CA GLY A 38 17.23 6.62 12.49
C GLY A 38 16.26 5.45 12.68
N ARG A 39 15.76 4.93 11.55
CA ARG A 39 14.66 3.95 11.49
C ARG A 39 15.01 2.59 12.11
N ALA A 40 16.29 2.21 12.06
CA ALA A 40 16.79 0.96 12.62
C ALA A 40 16.83 0.97 14.16
N GLN A 41 17.25 2.08 14.76
CA GLN A 41 17.31 2.21 16.23
C GLN A 41 15.92 2.33 16.85
N GLN A 42 14.98 3.04 16.21
CA GLN A 42 13.57 3.07 16.66
C GLN A 42 12.92 1.68 16.65
N ARG A 43 13.23 0.87 15.63
CA ARG A 43 12.74 -0.52 15.57
C ARG A 43 13.30 -1.37 16.70
N LEU A 44 14.57 -1.16 17.09
CA LEU A 44 15.18 -1.82 18.23
C LEU A 44 14.60 -1.34 19.57
N GLU A 45 14.42 -0.03 19.76
CA GLU A 45 13.77 0.54 20.96
C GLU A 45 12.34 0.01 21.11
N ALA A 46 11.57 -0.09 20.02
CA ALA A 46 10.24 -0.69 20.03
C ALA A 46 10.28 -2.18 20.39
N LEU A 47 11.24 -2.95 19.86
CA LEU A 47 11.41 -4.36 20.22
C LEU A 47 11.82 -4.53 21.70
N GLN A 48 12.66 -3.64 22.23
CA GLN A 48 13.02 -3.62 23.66
C GLN A 48 11.79 -3.31 24.54
N GLN A 49 10.95 -2.35 24.14
CA GLN A 49 9.70 -2.04 24.86
C GLN A 49 8.72 -3.23 24.85
N LEU A 50 8.64 -3.97 23.74
CA LEU A 50 7.81 -5.17 23.65
C LEU A 50 8.40 -6.35 24.45
N ALA A 51 9.72 -6.49 24.50
CA ALA A 51 10.40 -7.53 25.27
C ALA A 51 10.21 -7.38 26.79
N LEU A 52 10.04 -6.16 27.31
CA LEU A 52 9.71 -5.92 28.73
C LEU A 52 8.38 -6.57 29.16
N GLY A 53 7.46 -6.81 28.21
CA GLY A 53 6.17 -7.45 28.48
C GLY A 53 6.13 -8.96 28.24
N GLN A 54 7.14 -9.55 27.58
CA GLN A 54 7.18 -10.98 27.26
C GLN A 54 8.61 -11.54 27.36
N PRO A 55 8.92 -12.40 28.36
CA PRO A 55 10.27 -12.95 28.55
C PRO A 55 10.70 -13.97 27.47
N SER A 56 9.80 -14.36 26.56
CA SER A 56 10.09 -15.28 25.45
C SER A 56 10.71 -14.61 24.22
N LEU A 57 10.74 -13.28 24.15
CA LEU A 57 11.27 -12.55 23.00
C LEU A 57 12.79 -12.32 23.14
N GLN A 58 13.58 -13.11 22.40
CA GLN A 58 15.03 -12.88 22.29
C GLN A 58 15.30 -11.74 21.31
N ILE A 59 15.91 -10.66 21.81
CA ILE A 59 16.35 -9.54 20.98
C ILE A 59 17.60 -10.00 20.22
N PRO A 60 17.64 -9.91 18.87
CA PRO A 60 18.81 -10.32 18.11
C PRO A 60 20.02 -9.42 18.47
N PRO A 61 21.20 -9.99 18.77
CA PRO A 61 22.39 -9.22 19.05
C PRO A 61 22.79 -8.40 17.81
N ILE A 62 23.22 -7.15 18.04
CA ILE A 62 23.74 -6.28 16.98
C ILE A 62 25.11 -6.81 16.60
N VAL A 63 25.17 -7.66 15.59
CA VAL A 63 26.42 -8.11 14.99
C VAL A 63 26.82 -7.08 13.95
N TYR A 64 27.85 -6.29 14.27
CA TYR A 64 28.56 -5.53 13.26
C TYR A 64 29.42 -6.52 12.48
N GLU A 65 29.02 -6.82 11.24
CA GLU A 65 29.85 -7.62 10.35
C GLU A 65 31.16 -6.87 10.06
N ASP A 66 32.27 -7.59 9.98
CA ASP A 66 33.57 -7.01 9.67
C ASP A 66 33.51 -6.27 8.32
N PRO A 67 33.92 -4.99 8.27
CA PRO A 67 33.86 -4.17 7.06
C PRO A 67 35.03 -4.54 6.13
N GLU A 68 35.05 -5.76 5.63
CA GLU A 68 35.97 -6.16 4.56
C GLU A 68 35.56 -5.49 3.24
N VAL A 69 35.86 -4.20 3.12
CA VAL A 69 35.51 -3.35 1.97
C VAL A 69 36.09 -3.89 0.66
N SER A 70 37.27 -4.52 0.71
CA SER A 70 37.95 -5.14 -0.43
C SER A 70 37.72 -6.64 -0.57
N GLY A 71 37.13 -7.30 0.44
CA GLY A 71 37.00 -8.75 0.54
C GLY A 71 35.60 -9.25 0.23
N ARG A 72 35.09 -10.18 1.05
CA ARG A 72 33.81 -10.87 0.83
C ARG A 72 32.61 -9.91 0.83
N ASN A 73 32.70 -8.82 1.59
CA ASN A 73 31.64 -7.83 1.77
C ASN A 73 31.68 -6.67 0.76
N ARG A 74 32.57 -6.71 -0.24
CA ARG A 74 32.73 -5.65 -1.26
C ARG A 74 31.42 -5.27 -1.96
N TYR A 75 30.53 -6.22 -2.23
CA TYR A 75 29.25 -5.95 -2.90
C TYR A 75 28.29 -5.06 -2.10
N LYS A 76 28.44 -4.98 -0.76
CA LYS A 76 27.60 -4.13 0.10
C LYS A 76 27.99 -2.65 0.03
N TYR A 77 29.26 -2.37 -0.25
CA TYR A 77 29.83 -1.02 -0.23
C TYR A 77 29.99 -0.39 -1.62
N PHE A 78 30.00 -1.22 -2.68
CA PHE A 78 30.10 -0.75 -4.05
C PHE A 78 28.82 -1.08 -4.82
N ALA A 79 27.84 -0.17 -4.78
CA ALA A 79 26.70 -0.21 -5.67
C ALA A 79 27.07 0.44 -7.01
N ARG A 80 27.23 -0.36 -8.07
CA ARG A 80 27.18 0.18 -9.43
C ARG A 80 25.70 0.39 -9.80
N PRO A 81 25.30 1.56 -10.30
CA PRO A 81 23.95 1.70 -10.86
C PRO A 81 23.81 0.68 -12.00
N LEU A 82 22.72 -0.10 -11.98
CA LEU A 82 22.34 -0.95 -13.10
C LEU A 82 22.00 -0.03 -14.27
N ILE A 83 22.96 0.20 -15.15
CA ILE A 83 22.73 0.88 -16.43
C ILE A 83 22.02 -0.15 -17.32
N PRO A 84 20.75 0.07 -17.69
CA PRO A 84 20.11 -0.79 -18.69
C PRO A 84 20.89 -0.67 -19.99
N SER A 85 21.44 -1.77 -20.48
CA SER A 85 22.33 -1.84 -21.64
C SER A 85 21.67 -1.53 -22.99
N ASN A 86 20.44 -1.00 -23.01
CA ASN A 86 19.66 -0.81 -24.24
C ASN A 86 19.21 0.66 -24.38
N MET A 87 20.14 1.60 -24.28
CA MET A 87 19.97 2.90 -24.94
C MET A 87 20.93 2.95 -26.12
N LEU A 88 20.44 2.48 -27.27
CA LEU A 88 21.03 2.80 -28.57
C LEU A 88 20.94 4.32 -28.73
N LEU A 89 22.06 5.01 -28.48
CA LEU A 89 22.22 6.41 -28.86
C LEU A 89 22.17 6.51 -30.40
N PRO A 90 21.50 7.52 -30.97
CA PRO A 90 21.46 7.72 -32.41
C PRO A 90 22.87 8.08 -32.93
N PRO A 91 23.31 7.54 -34.07
CA PRO A 91 24.61 7.87 -34.64
C PRO A 91 24.44 9.21 -35.34
N ASN A 92 24.71 10.33 -34.68
CA ASN A 92 24.99 11.63 -35.30
C ASN A 92 25.28 12.72 -34.25
N VAL A 93 26.29 12.53 -33.40
CA VAL A 93 27.07 13.66 -32.84
C VAL A 93 28.47 13.15 -32.52
N CYS A 94 29.47 13.52 -33.32
CA CYS A 94 30.87 13.31 -32.98
C CYS A 94 31.29 14.39 -31.97
N TYR A 95 31.43 14.02 -30.70
CA TYR A 95 32.29 14.75 -29.77
C TYR A 95 33.59 13.95 -29.63
N ALA A 96 34.71 14.61 -29.90
CA ALA A 96 36.03 14.10 -29.57
C ALA A 96 36.27 14.30 -28.07
N THR A 97 36.39 13.20 -27.33
CA THR A 97 36.99 13.20 -25.99
C THR A 97 37.75 11.89 -25.81
N GLU A 98 38.96 12.01 -25.30
CA GLU A 98 39.97 10.97 -25.10
C GLU A 98 39.44 9.86 -24.17
N MET A 99 39.54 8.61 -24.64
CA MET A 99 39.18 7.42 -23.87
C MET A 99 40.37 6.99 -23.02
N ILE A 100 40.19 6.99 -21.70
CA ILE A 100 40.99 6.20 -20.77
C ILE A 100 40.22 4.89 -20.58
N ASP A 101 40.80 3.76 -20.97
CA ASP A 101 40.17 2.44 -20.91
C ASP A 101 39.99 1.95 -19.47
N PRO A 102 38.76 1.56 -19.04
CA PRO A 102 38.55 0.73 -17.87
C PRO A 102 38.60 -0.77 -18.23
N PHE A 103 39.53 -1.48 -17.61
CA PHE A 103 39.61 -2.94 -17.50
C PHE A 103 38.23 -3.59 -17.26
N ILE A 104 37.78 -4.43 -18.19
CA ILE A 104 36.68 -5.39 -17.99
C ILE A 104 37.28 -6.79 -17.88
N LEU A 105 37.26 -7.35 -16.68
CA LEU A 105 37.35 -8.79 -16.43
C LEU A 105 36.06 -9.45 -16.93
N SER A 106 36.14 -10.18 -18.04
CA SER A 106 35.10 -11.11 -18.48
C SER A 106 35.19 -12.38 -17.63
N ALA A 107 34.20 -12.58 -16.75
CA ALA A 107 33.99 -13.84 -16.06
C ALA A 107 33.49 -14.89 -17.06
N THR A 108 34.28 -15.93 -17.26
CA THR A 108 33.97 -17.16 -17.98
C THR A 108 32.73 -17.84 -17.38
N ARG A 109 31.67 -17.98 -18.18
CA ARG A 109 30.62 -18.98 -17.96
C ARG A 109 30.96 -20.21 -18.80
N ASP A 110 31.20 -21.32 -18.12
CA ASP A 110 31.40 -22.62 -18.74
C ASP A 110 30.13 -23.07 -19.47
N SER A 111 30.23 -23.19 -20.80
CA SER A 111 29.36 -24.07 -21.57
C SER A 111 30.23 -25.00 -22.39
N LYS A 112 30.21 -26.28 -21.99
CA LYS A 112 30.88 -27.37 -22.70
C LYS A 112 30.26 -27.50 -24.09
N ILE A 113 31.01 -27.17 -25.13
CA ILE A 113 30.74 -27.58 -26.50
C ILE A 113 32.00 -28.28 -27.02
N PHE A 114 31.80 -29.54 -27.39
CA PHE A 114 32.82 -30.46 -27.92
C PHE A 114 32.98 -30.20 -29.42
N GLY A 115 34.22 -29.98 -29.90
CA GLY A 115 34.56 -29.76 -31.31
C GLY A 115 36.08 -29.67 -31.54
N PRO A 116 36.58 -29.99 -32.75
CA PRO A 116 37.79 -30.79 -32.96
C PRO A 116 39.13 -30.12 -32.61
N LYS A 117 40.06 -30.98 -32.16
CA LYS A 117 41.47 -30.70 -31.88
C LYS A 117 42.23 -30.37 -33.16
N LEU A 118 42.32 -29.09 -33.49
CA LEU A 118 43.47 -28.42 -34.14
C LEU A 118 43.05 -26.98 -34.46
N ARG A 119 43.48 -26.04 -33.62
CA ARG A 119 43.37 -24.60 -33.89
C ARG A 119 44.75 -24.06 -34.19
N THR A 120 44.96 -23.57 -35.40
CA THR A 120 46.10 -22.72 -35.74
C THR A 120 45.92 -21.41 -34.98
N LEU A 121 46.74 -21.17 -33.96
CA LEU A 121 46.73 -19.93 -33.20
C LEU A 121 47.57 -18.90 -33.96
N GLY A 122 46.91 -18.04 -34.73
CA GLY A 122 47.50 -16.76 -35.11
C GLY A 122 47.43 -15.84 -33.90
N THR A 123 48.58 -15.56 -33.27
CA THR A 123 48.69 -14.48 -32.29
C THR A 123 48.54 -13.15 -33.02
N GLN A 124 47.33 -12.62 -33.04
CA GLN A 124 47.08 -11.21 -33.34
C GLN A 124 47.29 -10.46 -32.02
N THR A 125 48.26 -9.57 -31.96
CA THR A 125 48.44 -8.69 -30.79
C THR A 125 47.18 -7.85 -30.62
N ASP A 126 46.63 -7.81 -29.40
CA ASP A 126 45.44 -6.99 -29.06
C ASP A 126 45.71 -5.48 -29.23
N TYR A 127 46.99 -5.09 -29.33
CA TYR A 127 47.43 -3.73 -29.58
C TYR A 127 47.53 -3.48 -31.09
N ARG A 128 46.72 -2.53 -31.57
CA ARG A 128 46.90 -1.89 -32.87
C ARG A 128 48.07 -0.91 -32.70
N ASP A 129 49.10 -0.98 -33.55
CA ASP A 129 50.27 -0.07 -33.57
C ASP A 129 49.91 1.41 -33.95
N GLY A 130 48.75 1.91 -33.55
CA GLY A 130 48.35 3.31 -33.77
C GLY A 130 49.00 4.27 -32.78
N GLU A 131 49.29 3.81 -31.56
CA GLU A 131 49.93 4.62 -30.51
C GLU A 131 51.47 4.70 -30.66
N ALA A 132 52.05 3.83 -31.48
CA ALA A 132 53.48 3.85 -31.82
C ALA A 132 53.83 4.89 -32.90
N GLN A 133 52.87 5.71 -33.32
CA GLN A 133 53.06 6.74 -34.33
C GLN A 133 53.78 7.95 -33.73
N THR A 134 55.09 7.83 -33.58
CA THR A 134 55.98 8.94 -33.24
C THR A 134 55.96 10.00 -34.34
N ASP A 135 56.30 11.23 -33.98
CA ASP A 135 56.57 12.27 -34.99
C ASP A 135 57.56 11.73 -36.03
N PRO A 136 57.34 12.01 -37.34
CA PRO A 136 58.23 11.54 -38.38
C PRO A 136 59.66 12.01 -38.08
N TYR A 137 60.63 11.10 -38.22
CA TYR A 137 62.04 11.36 -37.93
C TYR A 137 62.54 12.61 -38.66
N SER A 138 63.02 13.61 -37.91
CA SER A 138 63.66 14.81 -38.42
C SER A 138 65.18 14.65 -38.40
N PRO A 139 65.87 14.69 -39.56
CA PRO A 139 67.33 14.52 -39.60
C PRO A 139 68.06 15.74 -39.02
N GLU A 140 69.24 15.50 -38.49
CA GLU A 140 70.15 16.56 -38.02
C GLU A 140 70.61 17.44 -39.21
N TYR A 141 70.68 18.75 -38.99
CA TYR A 141 71.06 19.73 -40.01
C TYR A 141 72.20 20.62 -39.50
N VAL A 142 73.05 21.09 -40.43
CA VAL A 142 74.14 22.03 -40.14
C VAL A 142 73.80 23.38 -40.80
N VAL A 143 73.78 24.45 -40.01
CA VAL A 143 73.45 25.80 -40.48
C VAL A 143 74.74 26.60 -40.71
N PRO A 144 74.95 27.20 -41.90
CA PRO A 144 76.06 28.11 -42.15
C PRO A 144 76.01 29.35 -41.25
N SER A 145 77.17 29.76 -40.72
CA SER A 145 77.31 30.92 -39.84
C SER A 145 76.81 32.20 -40.54
N GLY A 146 75.74 32.81 -40.02
CA GLY A 146 75.20 34.09 -40.51
C GLY A 146 73.89 34.01 -41.28
N SER A 147 73.33 32.82 -41.56
CA SER A 147 72.02 32.68 -42.20
C SER A 147 71.16 31.63 -41.50
N VAL A 148 69.99 32.01 -40.97
CA VAL A 148 69.03 31.07 -40.39
C VAL A 148 67.91 30.83 -41.40
N PRO A 149 67.77 29.61 -41.96
CA PRO A 149 66.73 29.32 -42.95
C PRO A 149 65.32 29.38 -42.34
N GLU A 150 64.35 29.89 -43.10
CA GLU A 150 62.97 30.09 -42.65
C GLU A 150 62.31 28.79 -42.16
N LEU A 151 62.63 27.67 -42.79
CA LEU A 151 62.08 26.36 -42.45
C LEU A 151 62.37 25.96 -41.00
N LEU A 152 63.53 26.33 -40.46
CA LEU A 152 63.89 26.03 -39.07
C LEU A 152 63.10 26.87 -38.06
N THR A 153 62.62 28.05 -38.46
CA THR A 153 61.72 28.85 -37.61
C THR A 153 60.32 28.24 -37.50
N LEU A 154 59.96 27.34 -38.41
CA LEU A 154 58.68 26.63 -38.44
C LEU A 154 58.73 25.25 -37.79
N ALA A 155 59.86 24.86 -37.19
CA ALA A 155 60.03 23.55 -36.57
C ALA A 155 59.05 23.28 -35.39
N ILE A 156 58.39 24.32 -34.88
CA ILE A 156 57.34 24.23 -33.85
C ILE A 156 56.04 23.63 -34.43
N LEU A 157 55.80 23.80 -35.74
CA LEU A 157 54.64 23.24 -36.42
C LEU A 157 54.88 21.76 -36.70
N THR A 158 54.11 20.92 -36.04
CA THR A 158 54.17 19.44 -36.17
C THR A 158 52.79 18.92 -36.56
N TRP A 159 52.73 17.66 -37.03
CA TRP A 159 51.46 17.06 -37.43
C TRP A 159 50.48 17.03 -36.26
N GLY A 160 49.26 17.58 -36.46
CA GLY A 160 48.28 17.74 -35.38
C GLY A 160 48.52 18.93 -34.44
N ARG A 161 49.68 19.60 -34.54
CA ARG A 161 50.01 20.87 -33.88
C ARG A 161 50.38 21.93 -34.93
N GLY A 162 49.39 22.23 -35.75
CA GLY A 162 49.45 23.28 -36.78
C GLY A 162 49.93 22.84 -38.17
N LEU A 163 49.90 21.53 -38.43
CA LEU A 163 49.87 20.98 -39.78
C LEU A 163 48.69 20.00 -39.89
N PRO A 164 47.91 20.00 -40.99
CA PRO A 164 48.06 20.84 -42.18
C PRO A 164 47.79 22.33 -41.92
N ALA A 165 48.57 23.19 -42.58
CA ALA A 165 48.58 24.62 -42.29
C ALA A 165 47.22 25.29 -42.54
N GLY A 166 46.65 25.89 -41.50
CA GLY A 166 45.45 26.72 -41.58
C GLY A 166 45.76 28.20 -41.80
N LEU A 167 44.71 29.02 -41.94
CA LEU A 167 44.85 30.47 -42.16
C LEU A 167 45.69 31.16 -41.08
N ALA A 168 45.51 30.81 -39.80
CA ALA A 168 46.24 31.41 -38.68
C ALA A 168 47.76 31.12 -38.73
N GLU A 169 48.15 29.91 -39.17
CA GLU A 169 49.56 29.55 -39.32
C GLU A 169 50.17 30.26 -40.52
N VAL A 170 49.44 30.37 -41.64
CA VAL A 170 49.88 31.14 -42.81
C VAL A 170 50.07 32.62 -42.45
N GLU A 171 49.10 33.23 -41.76
CA GLU A 171 49.21 34.62 -41.27
C GLU A 171 50.39 34.81 -40.29
N MET A 172 50.70 33.81 -39.47
CA MET A 172 51.87 33.84 -38.58
C MET A 172 53.19 33.78 -39.37
N ILE A 173 53.26 32.93 -40.41
CA ILE A 173 54.43 32.83 -41.30
C ILE A 173 54.64 34.13 -42.09
N GLU A 174 53.57 34.71 -42.64
CA GLU A 174 53.63 35.97 -43.39
C GLU A 174 54.11 37.11 -42.49
N ARG A 175 53.57 37.23 -41.26
CA ARG A 175 54.06 38.20 -40.27
C ARG A 175 55.53 38.00 -39.91
N ALA A 176 55.99 36.75 -39.77
CA ALA A 176 57.39 36.47 -39.50
C ALA A 176 58.30 36.90 -40.67
N ARG A 177 57.82 36.76 -41.92
CA ARG A 177 58.53 37.25 -43.11
C ARG A 177 58.55 38.77 -43.19
N GLU A 178 57.41 39.42 -42.94
CA GLU A 178 57.31 40.89 -42.87
C GLU A 178 58.25 41.46 -41.81
N LYS A 179 58.31 40.82 -40.63
CA LYS A 179 59.24 41.19 -39.55
C LYS A 179 60.69 41.08 -40.01
N ARG A 180 61.09 39.97 -40.65
CA ARG A 180 62.46 39.81 -41.17
C ARG A 180 62.79 40.82 -42.27
N ALA A 181 61.86 41.08 -43.19
CA ALA A 181 62.02 42.11 -44.22
C ALA A 181 62.19 43.50 -43.60
N TRP A 182 61.42 43.81 -42.55
CA TRP A 182 61.56 45.05 -41.80
C TRP A 182 62.86 45.14 -41.00
N GLU A 183 63.32 44.06 -40.36
CA GLU A 183 64.61 44.01 -39.65
C GLU A 183 65.79 44.31 -40.60
N ALA A 184 65.69 43.87 -41.86
CA ALA A 184 66.67 44.19 -42.89
C ALA A 184 66.67 45.68 -43.29
N THR A 185 65.57 46.41 -43.10
CA THR A 185 65.49 47.87 -43.36
C THR A 185 66.08 48.74 -42.24
N LEU A 186 66.48 48.13 -41.11
CA LEU A 186 66.96 48.88 -39.96
C LEU A 186 68.32 49.56 -40.23
N PRO A 187 68.54 50.80 -39.72
CA PRO A 187 69.82 51.48 -39.87
C PRO A 187 71.00 50.73 -39.25
N ALA A 188 72.19 50.93 -39.82
CA ALA A 188 73.47 50.46 -39.28
C ALA A 188 73.79 51.11 -37.91
N MET A 189 74.71 50.49 -37.16
CA MET A 189 75.01 50.83 -35.77
C MET A 189 76.17 51.84 -35.60
N ASP A 190 76.58 52.50 -36.67
CA ASP A 190 77.85 53.24 -36.70
C ASP A 190 77.78 54.61 -36.00
N ASN A 191 76.60 55.26 -35.96
CA ASN A 191 76.42 56.60 -35.42
C ASN A 191 75.32 56.66 -34.34
N ALA A 192 75.54 57.42 -33.25
CA ALA A 192 74.59 57.58 -32.14
C ALA A 192 73.18 58.02 -32.57
N ALA A 193 73.09 58.88 -33.59
CA ALA A 193 71.80 59.30 -34.14
C ALA A 193 71.07 58.18 -34.91
N GLN A 194 71.82 57.29 -35.59
CA GLN A 194 71.25 56.12 -36.27
C GLN A 194 70.81 55.05 -35.27
N ILE A 195 71.55 54.87 -34.17
CA ILE A 195 71.18 53.98 -33.06
C ILE A 195 69.86 54.47 -32.42
N ALA A 196 69.72 55.77 -32.18
CA ALA A 196 68.48 56.34 -31.63
C ALA A 196 67.28 56.14 -32.57
N LYS A 197 67.49 56.30 -33.88
CA LYS A 197 66.45 56.01 -34.90
C LYS A 197 66.08 54.53 -34.92
N ARG A 198 67.07 53.63 -34.86
CA ARG A 198 66.85 52.18 -34.80
C ARG A 198 66.03 51.78 -33.57
N ARG A 199 66.35 52.32 -32.38
CA ARG A 199 65.59 52.06 -31.15
C ARG A 199 64.13 52.48 -31.27
N LYS A 200 63.87 53.69 -31.78
CA LYS A 200 62.49 54.15 -32.01
C LYS A 200 61.72 53.24 -32.97
N MET A 201 62.36 52.83 -34.07
CA MET A 201 61.76 51.89 -35.01
C MET A 201 61.43 50.54 -34.34
N MET A 202 62.32 50.02 -33.49
CA MET A 202 62.09 48.79 -32.71
C MET A 202 60.90 48.96 -31.74
N ASP A 203 60.88 50.01 -30.95
CA ASP A 203 59.79 50.25 -29.99
C ASP A 203 58.43 50.41 -30.70
N ASP A 204 58.42 51.09 -31.87
CA ASP A 204 57.22 51.27 -32.68
C ASP A 204 56.73 49.94 -33.27
N MET A 205 57.65 49.06 -33.69
CA MET A 205 57.30 47.73 -34.19
C MET A 205 56.78 46.83 -33.07
N GLU A 206 57.45 46.83 -31.92
CA GLU A 206 57.00 46.07 -30.74
C GLU A 206 55.59 46.47 -30.35
N ARG A 207 55.27 47.78 -30.27
CA ARG A 207 53.91 48.24 -29.95
C ARG A 207 52.86 47.73 -30.94
N LYS A 208 53.19 47.62 -32.22
CA LYS A 208 52.30 47.03 -33.23
C LYS A 208 52.08 45.54 -33.00
N GLU A 209 53.14 44.79 -32.68
CA GLU A 209 53.04 43.36 -32.33
C GLU A 209 52.22 43.14 -31.06
N TRP A 210 52.40 43.99 -30.04
CA TRP A 210 51.61 43.96 -28.81
C TRP A 210 50.12 44.24 -29.08
N ALA A 211 49.81 45.26 -29.88
CA ALA A 211 48.43 45.57 -30.27
C ALA A 211 47.77 44.41 -31.03
N PHE A 212 48.51 43.73 -31.91
CA PHE A 212 48.00 42.56 -32.61
C PHE A 212 47.68 41.40 -31.65
N ARG A 213 48.58 41.09 -30.71
CA ARG A 213 48.35 40.06 -29.68
C ARG A 213 47.14 40.41 -28.80
N GLU A 214 46.97 41.68 -28.46
CA GLU A 214 45.84 42.15 -27.67
C GLU A 214 44.51 41.92 -28.40
N GLN A 215 44.46 42.19 -29.71
CA GLN A 215 43.29 41.87 -30.55
C GLN A 215 42.99 40.36 -30.62
N GLU A 216 44.01 39.50 -30.69
CA GLU A 216 43.81 38.04 -30.65
C GLU A 216 43.22 37.60 -29.30
N ILE A 217 43.73 38.15 -28.19
CA ILE A 217 43.22 37.87 -26.85
C ILE A 217 41.76 38.35 -26.74
N GLU A 218 41.45 39.55 -27.23
CA GLU A 218 40.10 40.10 -27.23
C GLU A 218 39.13 39.20 -28.01
N LYS A 219 39.49 38.76 -29.22
CA LYS A 219 38.68 37.81 -30.01
C LYS A 219 38.40 36.51 -29.24
N LEU A 220 39.42 35.95 -28.57
CA LEU A 220 39.25 34.74 -27.74
C LEU A 220 38.34 34.99 -26.54
N GLN A 221 38.49 36.13 -25.87
CA GLN A 221 37.64 36.52 -24.75
C GLN A 221 36.19 36.74 -25.20
N GLU A 222 35.95 37.36 -26.35
CA GLU A 222 34.61 37.50 -26.91
C GLU A 222 33.95 36.14 -27.16
N ILE A 223 34.68 35.19 -27.75
CA ILE A 223 34.16 33.83 -27.99
C ILE A 223 33.78 33.17 -26.66
N ARG A 224 34.66 33.26 -25.65
CA ARG A 224 34.38 32.74 -24.29
C ARG A 224 33.16 33.41 -23.68
N LEU A 225 33.03 34.73 -23.79
CA LEU A 225 31.88 35.49 -23.29
C LEU A 225 30.59 35.09 -23.99
N ARG A 226 30.61 34.86 -25.31
CA ARG A 226 29.44 34.37 -26.06
C ARG A 226 28.99 33.00 -25.54
N VAL A 227 29.93 32.10 -25.26
CA VAL A 227 29.62 30.78 -24.67
C VAL A 227 29.03 30.95 -23.26
N LEU A 228 29.64 31.78 -22.41
CA LEU A 228 29.13 32.04 -21.06
C LEU A 228 27.71 32.63 -21.06
N LYS A 229 27.43 33.60 -21.94
CA LYS A 229 26.07 34.15 -22.12
C LYS A 229 25.05 33.06 -22.46
N LYS A 230 25.39 32.15 -23.38
CA LYS A 230 24.53 31.01 -23.74
C LYS A 230 24.29 30.07 -22.55
N LEU A 231 25.32 29.83 -21.73
CA LEU A 231 25.20 28.99 -20.54
C LEU A 231 24.32 29.64 -19.47
N LEU A 232 24.45 30.96 -19.26
CA LEU A 232 23.60 31.70 -18.33
C LEU A 232 22.13 31.66 -18.75
N LEU A 233 21.84 31.86 -20.05
CA LEU A 233 20.47 31.75 -20.57
C LEU A 233 19.89 30.35 -20.30
N ARG A 234 20.65 29.29 -20.58
CA ARG A 234 20.21 27.91 -20.29
C ARG A 234 19.99 27.67 -18.80
N GLN A 235 20.81 28.25 -17.93
CA GLN A 235 20.61 28.14 -16.48
C GLN A 235 19.33 28.85 -16.06
N GLN A 236 19.07 30.04 -16.60
CA GLN A 236 17.86 30.82 -16.32
C GLN A 236 16.60 30.12 -16.81
N GLU A 237 16.62 29.52 -18.02
CA GLU A 237 15.53 28.69 -18.55
C GLU A 237 15.24 27.50 -17.65
N LYS A 238 16.28 26.78 -17.21
CA LYS A 238 16.10 25.66 -16.27
C LYS A 238 15.49 26.11 -14.94
N GLN A 239 15.92 27.26 -14.42
CA GLN A 239 15.35 27.81 -13.18
C GLN A 239 13.89 28.19 -13.38
N SER A 240 13.54 28.87 -14.47
CA SER A 240 12.15 29.26 -14.75
C SER A 240 11.24 28.05 -14.95
N GLU A 241 11.72 26.99 -15.59
CA GLU A 241 10.98 25.72 -15.71
C GLU A 241 10.71 25.08 -14.34
N LEU A 242 11.69 25.09 -13.44
CA LEU A 242 11.52 24.54 -12.09
C LEU A 242 10.54 25.38 -11.28
N ASP A 243 10.61 26.70 -11.39
CA ASP A 243 9.70 27.60 -10.69
C ASP A 243 8.27 27.50 -11.25
N ALA A 244 8.10 27.35 -12.56
CA ALA A 244 6.81 27.08 -13.18
C ALA A 244 6.19 25.77 -12.65
N LYS A 245 6.97 24.69 -12.57
CA LYS A 245 6.50 23.41 -11.99
C LYS A 245 6.08 23.54 -10.53
N ARG A 246 6.85 24.29 -9.72
CA ARG A 246 6.48 24.55 -8.31
C ARG A 246 5.17 25.32 -8.19
N LEU A 247 4.97 26.32 -9.06
CA LEU A 247 3.73 27.10 -9.12
C LEU A 247 2.54 26.22 -9.52
N ASP A 248 2.73 25.35 -10.52
CA ASP A 248 1.70 24.40 -10.97
C ASP A 248 1.32 23.41 -9.86
N ASP A 249 2.30 22.84 -9.15
CA ASP A 249 2.05 21.94 -8.02
C ASP A 249 1.25 22.63 -6.91
N HIS A 250 1.66 23.86 -6.57
CA HIS A 250 0.95 24.67 -5.59
C HIS A 250 -0.49 24.96 -6.05
N TRP A 251 -0.67 25.35 -7.31
CA TRP A 251 -1.99 25.59 -7.89
C TRP A 251 -2.88 24.33 -7.88
N GLN A 252 -2.33 23.17 -8.25
CA GLN A 252 -3.05 21.90 -8.22
C GLN A 252 -3.50 21.53 -6.80
N ASN A 253 -2.64 21.75 -5.80
CA ASN A 253 -2.97 21.48 -4.40
C ASN A 253 -4.10 22.38 -3.91
N HIS A 254 -4.05 23.68 -4.21
CA HIS A 254 -5.15 24.60 -3.92
C HIS A 254 -6.43 24.20 -4.62
N GLN A 255 -6.34 23.75 -5.88
CA GLN A 255 -7.49 23.31 -6.64
C GLN A 255 -8.11 22.03 -6.06
N LYS A 256 -7.30 21.09 -5.57
CA LYS A 256 -7.78 19.89 -4.85
C LYS A 256 -8.48 20.28 -3.56
N ALA A 257 -7.87 21.14 -2.73
CA ALA A 257 -8.47 21.62 -1.49
C ALA A 257 -9.80 22.36 -1.75
N LYS A 258 -9.87 23.16 -2.80
CA LYS A 258 -11.11 23.81 -3.25
C LYS A 258 -12.17 22.77 -3.63
N LYS A 259 -11.81 21.76 -4.43
CA LYS A 259 -12.72 20.66 -4.82
C LYS A 259 -13.24 19.89 -3.60
N GLU A 260 -12.41 19.61 -2.61
CA GLU A 260 -12.85 18.96 -1.37
C GLU A 260 -13.84 19.81 -0.57
N LYS A 261 -13.58 21.12 -0.44
CA LYS A 261 -14.54 22.05 0.18
C LYS A 261 -15.86 22.08 -0.58
N MET A 262 -15.82 22.14 -1.92
CA MET A 262 -17.02 22.09 -2.74
C MET A 262 -17.81 20.79 -2.56
N LYS A 263 -17.13 19.64 -2.45
CA LYS A 263 -17.78 18.34 -2.16
C LYS A 263 -18.49 18.36 -0.81
N LYS A 264 -17.86 18.94 0.23
CA LYS A 264 -18.50 19.10 1.56
C LYS A 264 -19.76 19.97 1.45
N ILE A 265 -19.67 21.12 0.80
CA ILE A 265 -20.81 22.01 0.59
C ILE A 265 -21.94 21.31 -0.17
N GLN A 266 -21.61 20.56 -1.23
CA GLN A 266 -22.60 19.78 -1.98
C GLN A 266 -23.25 18.69 -1.14
N HIS A 267 -22.46 17.99 -0.32
CA HIS A 267 -22.98 16.98 0.60
C HIS A 267 -23.94 17.60 1.62
N ASP A 268 -23.54 18.71 2.25
CA ASP A 268 -24.35 19.45 3.21
C ASP A 268 -25.63 19.96 2.56
N PHE A 269 -25.56 20.48 1.34
CA PHE A 269 -26.72 20.89 0.55
C PHE A 269 -27.70 19.73 0.33
N VAL A 270 -27.21 18.57 -0.12
CA VAL A 270 -28.05 17.37 -0.33
C VAL A 270 -28.65 16.87 0.99
N LEU A 271 -27.89 16.87 2.08
CA LEU A 271 -28.39 16.52 3.42
C LEU A 271 -29.49 17.48 3.87
N MET A 272 -29.29 18.79 3.70
CA MET A 272 -30.25 19.82 4.07
C MET A 272 -31.52 19.71 3.22
N LEU A 273 -31.40 19.49 1.92
CA LEU A 273 -32.54 19.20 1.04
C LEU A 273 -33.31 17.97 1.51
N ARG A 274 -32.62 16.87 1.83
CA ARG A 274 -33.28 15.65 2.34
C ARG A 274 -34.03 15.92 3.65
N LYS A 275 -33.42 16.66 4.57
CA LYS A 275 -34.07 17.07 5.84
C LYS A 275 -35.28 17.96 5.59
N LEU A 276 -35.19 18.91 4.66
CA LEU A 276 -36.31 19.78 4.27
C LEU A 276 -37.46 18.99 3.65
N ILE A 277 -37.17 18.05 2.76
CA ILE A 277 -38.18 17.15 2.18
C ILE A 277 -38.86 16.31 3.27
N ALA A 278 -38.10 15.77 4.22
CA ALA A 278 -38.66 15.02 5.35
C ALA A 278 -39.55 15.88 6.24
N LYS A 279 -39.13 17.12 6.56
CA LYS A 279 -39.96 18.08 7.31
C LYS A 279 -41.22 18.49 6.54
N ARG A 280 -41.13 18.63 5.20
CA ARG A 280 -42.28 18.95 4.34
C ARG A 280 -43.34 17.84 4.35
N LYS A 281 -42.97 16.57 4.55
CA LYS A 281 -43.96 15.50 4.71
C LYS A 281 -44.83 15.72 5.96
N ASN A 282 -44.23 16.21 7.05
CA ASN A 282 -44.92 16.44 8.33
C ASN A 282 -44.92 17.93 8.73
N VAL A 283 -45.45 18.82 7.87
CA VAL A 283 -45.46 20.28 8.09
C VAL A 283 -46.10 20.67 9.42
N MET A 284 -47.19 20.00 9.79
CA MET A 284 -47.95 20.28 11.02
C MET A 284 -47.27 19.75 12.29
N GLY A 285 -46.17 18.99 12.19
CA GLY A 285 -45.45 18.42 13.33
C GLY A 285 -46.25 17.43 14.19
N LYS A 286 -47.42 16.98 13.72
CA LYS A 286 -48.26 16.03 14.44
C LYS A 286 -47.60 14.65 14.43
N LEU A 287 -47.57 14.00 15.59
CA LEU A 287 -47.14 12.61 15.71
C LEU A 287 -48.20 11.73 15.03
N GLU A 288 -47.81 11.04 13.95
CA GLU A 288 -48.68 10.09 13.27
C GLU A 288 -48.84 8.83 14.13
N ARG A 289 -50.07 8.34 14.24
CA ARG A 289 -50.33 7.06 14.92
C ARG A 289 -49.76 5.92 14.07
N ARG A 290 -49.20 4.92 14.74
CA ARG A 290 -48.58 3.75 14.12
C ARG A 290 -49.60 2.94 13.30
N ASP A 291 -49.41 2.87 11.98
CA ASP A 291 -50.20 2.04 11.07
C ASP A 291 -49.61 0.63 10.96
N ILE A 292 -50.12 -0.30 11.77
CA ILE A 292 -49.62 -1.69 11.81
C ILE A 292 -49.66 -2.35 10.43
N ILE A 293 -50.76 -2.17 9.69
CA ILE A 293 -50.92 -2.81 8.37
C ILE A 293 -49.81 -2.32 7.41
N LYS A 294 -49.53 -1.02 7.37
CA LYS A 294 -48.48 -0.46 6.51
C LYS A 294 -47.07 -0.95 6.89
N GLU A 295 -46.79 -1.08 8.18
CA GLU A 295 -45.51 -1.61 8.64
C GLU A 295 -45.30 -3.06 8.21
N TYR A 296 -46.32 -3.91 8.34
CA TYR A 296 -46.20 -5.31 7.92
C TYR A 296 -46.21 -5.47 6.39
N THR A 297 -46.68 -4.48 5.63
CA THR A 297 -46.55 -4.47 4.15
C THR A 297 -45.16 -4.03 3.67
N ASP A 298 -44.45 -3.20 4.43
CA ASP A 298 -43.13 -2.71 4.06
C ASP A 298 -42.03 -3.51 4.77
N PHE A 299 -41.24 -4.28 4.00
CA PHE A 299 -40.13 -5.07 4.55
C PHE A 299 -38.99 -4.20 5.09
N ALA A 300 -38.89 -2.94 4.70
CA ALA A 300 -37.92 -2.00 5.26
C ALA A 300 -38.40 -1.36 6.57
N SER A 301 -39.61 -1.70 7.03
CA SER A 301 -40.16 -1.17 8.27
C SER A 301 -39.44 -1.72 9.51
N GLN A 302 -39.70 -1.06 10.64
CA GLN A 302 -39.07 -1.39 11.91
C GLN A 302 -39.44 -2.80 12.43
N THR A 303 -40.55 -3.39 12.02
CA THR A 303 -40.96 -4.74 12.46
C THR A 303 -40.03 -5.82 11.90
N TYR A 304 -39.58 -5.67 10.66
CA TYR A 304 -38.68 -6.62 10.01
C TYR A 304 -37.21 -6.20 10.10
N ALA A 305 -36.93 -4.90 9.98
CA ALA A 305 -35.58 -4.34 10.01
C ALA A 305 -35.46 -3.25 11.11
N PRO A 306 -35.41 -3.66 12.40
CA PRO A 306 -35.32 -2.69 13.50
C PRO A 306 -34.00 -1.92 13.45
N LEU A 307 -34.08 -0.59 13.59
CA LEU A 307 -32.92 0.28 13.71
C LEU A 307 -32.24 0.10 15.08
N SER A 308 -30.91 -0.02 15.10
CA SER A 308 -30.14 -0.26 16.32
C SER A 308 -30.33 0.79 17.42
N ARG A 309 -30.55 2.06 17.05
CA ARG A 309 -30.80 3.15 18.02
C ARG A 309 -32.05 2.93 18.89
N ILE A 310 -32.96 2.04 18.47
CA ILE A 310 -34.21 1.76 19.18
C ILE A 310 -33.99 0.70 20.27
N GLY A 311 -32.91 -0.09 20.16
CA GLY A 311 -32.51 -1.09 21.16
C GLY A 311 -33.39 -2.33 21.23
N TYR A 312 -34.46 -2.40 20.44
CA TYR A 312 -35.36 -3.55 20.41
C TYR A 312 -35.01 -4.49 19.25
N PHE A 313 -34.41 -5.63 19.59
CA PHE A 313 -34.13 -6.71 18.66
C PHE A 313 -34.89 -7.95 19.13
N PRO A 314 -35.93 -8.39 18.38
CA PRO A 314 -36.74 -9.54 18.80
C PRO A 314 -35.91 -10.82 18.89
N ASP A 315 -34.82 -10.91 18.13
CA ASP A 315 -33.99 -12.11 18.01
C ASP A 315 -32.84 -12.19 19.03
N ASN A 316 -32.58 -11.14 19.81
CA ASN A 316 -31.44 -11.11 20.77
C ASN A 316 -31.52 -12.19 21.86
N HIS A 317 -32.67 -12.81 22.07
CA HIS A 317 -32.88 -13.85 23.08
C HIS A 317 -33.48 -15.14 22.50
N SER A 318 -33.38 -15.37 21.19
CA SER A 318 -33.96 -16.57 20.57
C SER A 318 -33.40 -17.86 21.15
N GLU A 319 -32.14 -17.86 21.58
CA GLU A 319 -31.51 -19.00 22.27
C GLU A 319 -32.24 -19.46 23.54
N ARG A 320 -32.94 -18.55 24.25
CA ARG A 320 -33.69 -18.90 25.47
C ARG A 320 -34.89 -19.79 25.19
N PHE A 321 -35.42 -19.72 23.98
CA PHE A 321 -36.57 -20.51 23.55
C PHE A 321 -36.16 -21.79 22.81
N VAL A 322 -34.86 -22.00 22.59
CA VAL A 322 -34.34 -23.25 22.02
C VAL A 322 -34.44 -24.33 23.10
N VAL A 323 -35.43 -25.20 22.96
CA VAL A 323 -35.64 -26.35 23.85
C VAL A 323 -34.55 -27.39 23.58
N LYS A 324 -33.47 -27.36 24.37
CA LYS A 324 -32.44 -28.41 24.39
C LYS A 324 -32.76 -29.38 25.52
N ASN A 325 -33.39 -30.50 25.19
CA ASN A 325 -33.73 -31.53 26.16
C ASN A 325 -32.99 -32.84 25.83
N PHE A 326 -32.20 -33.35 26.79
CA PHE A 326 -31.48 -34.61 26.68
C PHE A 326 -32.41 -35.81 26.43
N TYR A 327 -33.63 -35.73 26.94
CA TYR A 327 -34.63 -36.77 26.82
C TYR A 327 -35.22 -36.91 25.41
N LEU A 328 -35.06 -35.91 24.54
CA LEU A 328 -35.58 -35.97 23.15
C LEU A 328 -34.68 -36.79 22.21
N ASN A 329 -33.40 -36.96 22.56
CA ASN A 329 -32.40 -37.59 21.68
C ASN A 329 -32.25 -39.10 21.91
N THR A 330 -32.80 -39.62 23.00
CA THR A 330 -32.67 -41.04 23.39
C THR A 330 -34.04 -41.66 23.53
N PHE A 331 -34.18 -42.92 23.10
CA PHE A 331 -35.42 -43.67 23.26
C PHE A 331 -35.82 -43.80 24.74
N ALA A 332 -34.85 -44.10 25.61
CA ALA A 332 -35.07 -44.15 27.06
C ALA A 332 -35.63 -42.83 27.61
N GLY A 333 -35.07 -41.69 27.17
CA GLY A 333 -35.57 -40.38 27.55
C GLY A 333 -36.98 -40.07 27.05
N LEU A 334 -37.35 -40.53 25.85
CA LEU A 334 -38.73 -40.41 25.36
C LEU A 334 -39.71 -41.21 26.21
N CYS A 335 -39.34 -42.43 26.63
CA CYS A 335 -40.15 -43.23 27.54
C CYS A 335 -40.31 -42.57 28.92
N GLU A 336 -39.26 -41.93 29.44
CA GLU A 336 -39.34 -41.16 30.69
C GLU A 336 -40.25 -39.93 30.57
N LEU A 337 -40.18 -39.22 29.43
CA LEU A 337 -41.10 -38.12 29.14
C LEU A 337 -42.54 -38.60 29.01
N GLU A 338 -42.77 -39.74 28.36
CA GLU A 338 -44.08 -40.37 28.27
C GLU A 338 -44.63 -40.76 29.65
N ALA A 339 -43.77 -41.33 30.51
CA ALA A 339 -44.14 -41.73 31.86
C ALA A 339 -44.41 -40.53 32.79
N ALA A 340 -43.72 -39.40 32.59
CA ALA A 340 -43.95 -38.17 33.33
C ALA A 340 -45.27 -37.47 32.95
N LEU A 341 -45.77 -37.72 31.74
CA LEU A 341 -47.07 -37.20 31.31
C LEU A 341 -48.21 -37.99 31.98
N PRO A 342 -49.26 -37.31 32.45
CA PRO A 342 -50.41 -38.00 33.01
C PRO A 342 -51.07 -38.85 31.93
N HIS A 343 -51.58 -40.02 32.33
CA HIS A 343 -52.27 -40.97 31.45
C HIS A 343 -53.41 -40.35 30.61
N SER A 344 -53.94 -39.17 30.99
CA SER A 344 -54.93 -38.43 30.20
C SER A 344 -54.40 -37.82 28.90
N VAL A 345 -53.09 -37.58 28.81
CA VAL A 345 -52.42 -37.03 27.61
C VAL A 345 -52.04 -38.16 26.66
N THR A 346 -51.61 -39.31 27.19
CA THR A 346 -51.19 -40.48 26.39
C THR A 346 -52.34 -41.40 26.02
N GLN A 347 -53.37 -41.54 26.87
CA GLN A 347 -54.56 -42.34 26.58
C GLN A 347 -55.78 -41.47 26.27
N ALA A 348 -56.44 -41.78 25.16
CA ALA A 348 -57.67 -41.10 24.75
C ALA A 348 -58.82 -41.37 25.74
N LYS A 349 -59.16 -40.37 26.56
CA LYS A 349 -60.36 -40.41 27.41
C LYS A 349 -61.61 -40.13 26.58
N ILE A 350 -62.21 -41.17 26.03
CA ILE A 350 -63.51 -41.09 25.35
C ILE A 350 -64.60 -40.98 26.42
N LYS A 351 -64.99 -39.75 26.77
CA LYS A 351 -66.20 -39.50 27.57
C LYS A 351 -67.32 -39.11 26.62
N ALA A 352 -68.35 -39.95 26.53
CA ALA A 352 -69.58 -39.58 25.84
C ALA A 352 -70.16 -38.30 26.48
N PRO A 353 -70.57 -37.30 25.67
CA PRO A 353 -71.10 -36.05 26.20
C PRO A 353 -72.37 -36.32 27.01
N LYS A 354 -72.32 -36.03 28.33
CA LYS A 354 -73.51 -36.05 29.17
C LYS A 354 -74.46 -34.93 28.73
N PRO A 355 -75.75 -35.19 28.51
CA PRO A 355 -76.68 -34.15 28.10
C PRO A 355 -76.83 -33.10 29.20
N LYS A 356 -76.47 -31.83 28.93
CA LYS A 356 -76.57 -30.71 29.91
C LYS A 356 -77.99 -30.43 30.39
N HIS A 357 -78.98 -30.75 29.55
CA HIS A 357 -80.39 -30.60 29.86
C HIS A 357 -81.12 -31.85 29.39
N THR A 358 -81.92 -32.42 30.27
CA THR A 358 -82.85 -33.54 30.02
C THR A 358 -83.97 -33.12 29.06
N THR A 359 -84.26 -31.82 28.99
CA THR A 359 -85.27 -31.21 28.13
C THR A 359 -84.67 -30.40 26.97
N THR A 360 -85.44 -30.29 25.91
CA THR A 360 -85.16 -29.49 24.71
C THR A 360 -85.64 -28.05 24.96
N LYS A 361 -85.16 -27.05 24.19
CA LYS A 361 -85.62 -25.64 24.33
C LYS A 361 -87.15 -25.48 24.25
N THR A 362 -87.80 -26.41 23.55
CA THR A 362 -89.24 -26.53 23.35
C THR A 362 -89.96 -27.34 24.44
N GLY A 363 -89.29 -27.70 25.54
CA GLY A 363 -89.88 -28.42 26.67
C GLY A 363 -89.90 -29.95 26.54
N PHE A 364 -89.66 -30.52 25.36
CA PHE A 364 -89.70 -31.98 25.16
C PHE A 364 -88.52 -32.72 25.81
N VAL A 365 -88.77 -33.90 26.39
CA VAL A 365 -87.74 -34.77 26.98
C VAL A 365 -86.88 -35.43 25.90
N LYS A 366 -85.56 -35.24 26.00
CA LYS A 366 -84.59 -35.83 25.07
C LYS A 366 -84.53 -37.35 25.23
N ARG A 367 -84.20 -38.07 24.15
CA ARG A 367 -84.19 -39.53 24.09
C ARG A 367 -83.42 -40.19 25.25
N ALA A 368 -82.25 -39.64 25.60
CA ALA A 368 -81.41 -40.15 26.68
C ALA A 368 -82.07 -40.06 28.08
N ALA A 369 -82.96 -39.08 28.30
CA ALA A 369 -83.61 -38.83 29.59
C ALA A 369 -85.04 -39.43 29.67
N ARG A 370 -85.58 -40.00 28.57
CA ARG A 370 -86.93 -40.59 28.56
C ARG A 370 -87.06 -41.77 29.52
N LEU A 371 -86.02 -42.60 29.58
CA LEU A 371 -85.98 -43.75 30.48
C LEU A 371 -86.05 -43.28 31.94
N GLU A 372 -85.24 -42.29 32.31
CA GLU A 372 -85.21 -41.74 33.67
C GLU A 372 -86.57 -41.14 34.08
N VAL A 373 -87.22 -40.41 33.18
CA VAL A 373 -88.57 -39.85 33.42
C VAL A 373 -89.63 -40.96 33.55
N GLN A 374 -89.58 -41.98 32.68
CA GLN A 374 -90.47 -43.14 32.80
C GLN A 374 -90.27 -43.88 34.12
N LEU A 375 -89.01 -44.11 34.52
CA LEU A 375 -88.68 -44.73 35.81
C LEU A 375 -89.20 -43.90 36.99
N ALA A 376 -89.09 -42.56 36.92
CA ALA A 376 -89.62 -41.67 37.96
C ALA A 376 -91.16 -41.74 38.05
N LEU A 377 -91.87 -41.77 36.91
CA LEU A 377 -93.33 -41.93 36.88
C LEU A 377 -93.78 -43.29 37.40
N VAL A 378 -93.10 -44.36 37.00
CA VAL A 378 -93.37 -45.71 37.50
C VAL A 378 -93.13 -45.77 39.01
N HIS A 379 -92.05 -45.18 39.49
CA HIS A 379 -91.73 -45.10 40.91
C HIS A 379 -92.81 -44.34 41.70
N GLN A 380 -93.29 -43.20 41.20
CA GLN A 380 -94.39 -42.45 41.80
C GLN A 380 -95.69 -43.26 41.81
N ALA A 381 -96.05 -43.91 40.71
CA ALA A 381 -97.24 -44.77 40.64
C ALA A 381 -97.17 -45.95 41.62
N LEU A 382 -95.97 -46.52 41.84
CA LEU A 382 -95.75 -47.57 42.84
C LEU A 382 -95.88 -47.03 44.26
N LEU A 383 -95.33 -45.84 44.55
CA LEU A 383 -95.50 -45.18 45.84
C LEU A 383 -96.96 -44.82 46.13
N GLU A 384 -97.69 -44.30 45.13
CA GLU A 384 -99.11 -44.02 45.26
C GLU A 384 -99.93 -45.29 45.46
N LYS A 385 -99.61 -46.38 44.76
CA LYS A 385 -100.23 -47.69 45.02
C LYS A 385 -99.91 -48.22 46.41
N LYS A 386 -98.70 -47.98 46.92
CA LYS A 386 -98.30 -48.36 48.28
C LYS A 386 -99.00 -47.53 49.35
N ASN A 387 -99.24 -46.25 49.08
CA ASN A 387 -99.84 -45.29 50.01
C ASN A 387 -101.37 -45.21 49.91
N LYS A 388 -101.97 -45.76 48.86
CA LYS A 388 -103.41 -46.03 48.82
C LYS A 388 -103.72 -47.12 49.84
N VAL A 389 -104.28 -46.69 50.97
CA VAL A 389 -104.98 -47.56 51.92
C VAL A 389 -106.00 -48.38 51.12
N GLU A 390 -106.03 -49.71 51.30
CA GLU A 390 -107.03 -50.55 50.66
C GLU A 390 -108.42 -49.97 50.92
N GLU A 391 -109.09 -49.49 49.86
CA GLU A 391 -110.48 -49.06 49.97
C GLU A 391 -111.29 -50.24 50.53
N PRO A 392 -112.19 -50.02 51.51
CA PRO A 392 -113.05 -51.10 52.00
C PRO A 392 -113.81 -51.66 50.79
N LYS A 393 -113.67 -52.97 50.55
CA LYS A 393 -114.32 -53.67 49.43
C LYS A 393 -115.80 -53.27 49.41
N LYS A 394 -116.24 -52.64 48.33
CA LYS A 394 -117.67 -52.32 48.11
C LYS A 394 -118.49 -53.61 48.32
N PRO A 395 -119.61 -53.57 49.06
CA PRO A 395 -120.38 -54.78 49.31
C PRO A 395 -120.84 -55.37 47.97
N LEU A 396 -120.51 -56.65 47.76
CA LEU A 396 -120.86 -57.40 46.57
C LEU A 396 -122.39 -57.49 46.48
N ARG A 397 -122.99 -56.82 45.50
CA ARG A 397 -124.45 -56.80 45.29
C ARG A 397 -125.03 -58.18 44.89
N PHE A 398 -124.17 -59.11 44.50
CA PHE A 398 -124.52 -60.50 44.21
C PHE A 398 -123.44 -61.44 44.77
N LEU A 399 -123.84 -62.40 45.61
CA LEU A 399 -122.94 -63.45 46.11
C LEU A 399 -122.70 -64.47 45.00
N LYS A 400 -121.60 -64.31 44.27
CA LYS A 400 -121.09 -65.37 43.39
C LYS A 400 -120.15 -66.26 44.22
N LYS A 401 -120.54 -67.51 44.47
CA LYS A 401 -119.69 -68.49 45.16
C LYS A 401 -118.45 -68.74 44.30
N ILE A 402 -117.30 -68.24 44.73
CA ILE A 402 -116.01 -68.52 44.10
C ILE A 402 -115.53 -69.85 44.67
N GLU A 403 -115.52 -70.89 43.85
CA GLU A 403 -114.90 -72.16 44.20
C GLU A 403 -113.39 -71.94 44.30
N LYS A 404 -112.79 -72.33 45.44
CA LYS A 404 -111.33 -72.29 45.59
C LYS A 404 -110.73 -73.29 44.60
N PRO A 405 -109.81 -72.88 43.70
CA PRO A 405 -109.12 -73.84 42.85
C PRO A 405 -108.38 -74.84 43.73
N VAL A 406 -108.36 -76.11 43.31
CA VAL A 406 -107.66 -77.20 44.00
C VAL A 406 -106.23 -76.75 44.35
N PRO A 407 -105.76 -76.96 45.60
CA PRO A 407 -104.39 -76.60 45.96
C PRO A 407 -103.43 -77.30 45.00
N ARG A 408 -102.55 -76.52 44.38
CA ARG A 408 -101.47 -77.08 43.56
C ARG A 408 -100.66 -78.03 44.45
N PRO A 409 -100.26 -79.21 43.95
CA PRO A 409 -99.38 -80.07 44.71
C PRO A 409 -98.12 -79.28 45.10
N PRO A 410 -97.55 -79.52 46.29
CA PRO A 410 -96.32 -78.87 46.69
C PRO A 410 -95.25 -79.14 45.63
N THR A 411 -94.68 -78.07 45.07
CA THR A 411 -93.52 -78.16 44.19
C THR A 411 -92.40 -78.87 44.94
N PRO A 412 -91.80 -79.94 44.38
CA PRO A 412 -90.74 -80.67 45.05
C PRO A 412 -89.58 -79.72 45.35
N ILE A 413 -89.24 -79.62 46.64
CA ILE A 413 -88.06 -78.90 47.11
C ILE A 413 -86.89 -79.84 46.83
N LEU A 414 -86.04 -79.48 45.87
CA LEU A 414 -84.71 -80.08 45.77
C LEU A 414 -83.93 -79.62 47.00
N GLU A 415 -83.62 -80.56 47.90
CA GLU A 415 -82.65 -80.35 48.97
C GLU A 415 -81.35 -79.84 48.32
N LYS A 416 -80.91 -78.64 48.73
CA LYS A 416 -79.61 -78.13 48.32
C LYS A 416 -78.54 -79.02 48.97
N PRO A 417 -77.59 -79.59 48.20
CA PRO A 417 -76.51 -80.37 48.78
C PRO A 417 -75.68 -79.46 49.70
N SER A 418 -75.44 -79.94 50.91
CA SER A 418 -74.55 -79.30 51.89
C SER A 418 -73.09 -79.52 51.50
N VAL A 419 -72.46 -78.52 50.86
CA VAL A 419 -71.03 -78.14 50.99
C VAL A 419 -70.89 -76.65 50.71
#